data_AF-A0A946WT77-F1
#
_entry.id   AF-A0A946WT77-F1
#
_cell.length_a   1.000
_cell.length_b   1.000
_cell.length_c   1.000
_cell.angle_alpha   90.00
_cell.angle_beta   90.00
_cell.angle_gamma   90.00
#
_symmetry.space_group_name_H-M   'P 1'
#
loop_
_entity.id
_entity.type
_entity.pdbx_description
1 polymer ?
#
loop_
_entity_poly.entity_id
_entity_poly.type
_entity_poly.pdbx_seq_one_letter_code
_entity_poly.pdbx_strand_id
1 'polypeptide(L)'
;MNKNINSKFYDIKGFEPSEMIEVVLKSREIPKKLILVGELTGVSYMSDRSGKMEEYMHFFGVNEDTGRKKGKKPILATDETGKLLFIVDGTFKVTDRGIVG
;
A
#
# COMPACT_ATOMS: atom_id res chain seq x y z
N MET A 1 -20.53 -25.86 -9.03
CA MET A 1 -19.83 -25.32 -10.22
C MET A 1 -18.74 -24.38 -9.73
N ASN A 2 -17.56 -24.91 -9.44
CA ASN A 2 -16.47 -24.15 -8.83
C ASN A 2 -15.71 -23.40 -9.92
N LYS A 3 -15.90 -22.07 -9.99
CA LYS A 3 -15.04 -21.21 -10.78
C LYS A 3 -13.69 -21.17 -10.08
N ASN A 4 -12.75 -21.97 -10.56
CA ASN A 4 -11.33 -21.80 -10.29
C ASN A 4 -10.92 -20.41 -10.82
N ILE A 5 -10.94 -19.41 -9.95
CA ILE A 5 -10.31 -18.13 -10.22
C ILE A 5 -8.81 -18.40 -10.13
N ASN A 6 -8.21 -18.67 -11.28
CA ASN A 6 -6.78 -18.77 -11.45
C ASN A 6 -6.21 -17.34 -11.40
N SER A 7 -6.28 -16.70 -10.22
CA SER A 7 -5.63 -15.43 -9.99
C SER A 7 -4.14 -15.69 -10.00
N LYS A 8 -3.49 -15.41 -11.14
CA LYS A 8 -2.04 -15.28 -11.21
C LYS A 8 -1.65 -14.17 -10.23
N PHE A 9 -1.35 -14.53 -8.99
CA PHE A 9 -0.60 -13.66 -8.11
C PHE A 9 0.81 -13.57 -8.72
N TYR A 10 1.13 -12.43 -9.30
CA TYR A 10 2.51 -12.08 -9.57
C TYR A 10 3.08 -11.64 -8.23
N ASP A 11 3.67 -12.58 -7.50
CA ASP A 11 4.60 -12.23 -6.44
C ASP A 11 5.77 -11.54 -7.14
N ILE A 12 5.82 -10.21 -7.10
CA ILE A 12 6.99 -9.44 -7.58
C ILE A 12 8.06 -9.52 -6.50
N LYS A 13 8.43 -10.74 -6.09
CA LYS A 13 9.65 -10.98 -5.32
C LYS A 13 10.77 -11.19 -6.30
N GLY A 14 11.73 -10.30 -6.29
CA GLY A 14 12.95 -10.40 -7.10
C GLY A 14 12.93 -9.62 -8.41
N PHE A 15 11.94 -8.76 -8.67
CA PHE A 15 12.14 -7.68 -9.65
C PHE A 15 12.82 -6.54 -8.92
N GLU A 16 14.15 -6.48 -8.98
CA GLU A 16 14.83 -5.22 -8.71
C GLU A 16 14.32 -4.22 -9.76
N PRO A 17 13.67 -3.13 -9.33
CA PRO A 17 13.18 -2.14 -10.27
C PRO A 17 14.37 -1.64 -11.09
N SER A 18 14.23 -1.63 -12.41
CA SER A 18 15.27 -1.12 -13.31
C SER A 18 15.62 0.35 -13.03
N GLU A 19 14.72 1.06 -12.34
CA GLU A 19 14.89 2.44 -11.94
C GLU A 19 14.16 2.72 -10.62
N MET A 20 14.84 3.36 -9.68
CA MET A 20 14.25 3.93 -8.47
C MET A 20 14.13 5.44 -8.68
N ILE A 21 12.90 5.93 -8.82
CA ILE A 21 12.64 7.36 -9.03
C ILE A 21 12.28 7.98 -7.68
N GLU A 22 13.15 8.86 -7.17
CA GLU A 22 12.82 9.70 -6.03
C GLU A 22 11.94 10.87 -6.50
N VAL A 23 10.65 10.84 -6.13
CA VAL A 23 9.71 11.90 -6.48
C VAL A 23 9.56 12.86 -5.30
N VAL A 24 10.24 14.01 -5.39
CA VAL A 24 9.97 15.14 -4.49
C VAL A 24 8.70 15.83 -4.95
N LEU A 25 7.60 15.57 -4.26
CA LEU A 25 6.29 16.15 -4.59
C LEU A 25 6.27 17.63 -4.19
N LYS A 26 6.61 18.50 -5.14
CA LYS A 26 6.73 19.97 -4.94
C LYS A 26 5.40 20.64 -4.56
N SER A 27 4.27 20.08 -4.96
CA SER A 27 2.95 20.43 -4.45
C SER A 27 2.01 19.27 -4.81
N ARG A 28 1.35 18.65 -3.83
CA ARG A 28 0.34 17.62 -4.09
C ARG A 28 -0.98 18.32 -4.37
N GLU A 29 -1.19 18.78 -5.60
CA GLU A 29 -2.58 18.98 -6.04
C GLU A 29 -3.24 17.60 -6.01
N ILE A 30 -4.16 17.41 -5.06
CA ILE A 30 -4.93 16.18 -4.97
C ILE A 30 -5.87 16.18 -6.19
N PRO A 31 -5.78 15.19 -7.09
CA PRO A 31 -6.66 15.13 -8.25
C PRO A 31 -8.13 15.09 -7.80
N LYS A 32 -9.00 15.82 -8.50
CA LYS A 32 -10.46 15.81 -8.22
C LYS A 32 -11.10 14.45 -8.47
N LYS A 33 -10.45 13.61 -9.29
CA LYS A 33 -10.89 12.27 -9.67
C LYS A 33 -9.71 11.33 -9.63
N LEU A 34 -9.96 10.10 -9.21
CA LEU A 34 -9.00 9.02 -9.19
C LEU A 34 -9.62 7.80 -9.88
N ILE A 35 -8.77 6.95 -10.44
CA ILE A 35 -9.14 5.67 -11.03
C ILE A 35 -8.98 4.60 -9.95
N LEU A 36 -10.05 3.86 -9.66
CA LEU A 36 -10.03 2.75 -8.70
C LEU A 36 -9.16 1.61 -9.23
N VAL A 37 -8.14 1.21 -8.47
CA VAL A 37 -7.33 0.02 -8.74
C VAL A 37 -7.88 -1.17 -7.95
N GLY A 38 -8.22 -0.98 -6.67
CA GLY A 38 -8.81 -2.02 -5.83
C GLY A 38 -8.71 -1.72 -4.35
N GLU A 39 -8.76 -2.77 -3.52
CA GLU A 39 -8.53 -2.68 -2.08
C GLU A 39 -7.08 -3.01 -1.73
N LEU A 40 -6.46 -2.16 -0.91
CA LEU A 40 -5.09 -2.37 -0.46
C LEU A 40 -5.07 -3.33 0.73
N THR A 41 -4.38 -4.46 0.58
CA THR A 41 -4.31 -5.50 1.64
C THR A 41 -3.08 -5.33 2.53
N GLY A 42 -1.99 -4.77 2.02
CA GLY A 42 -0.83 -4.46 2.82
C GLY A 42 0.19 -3.59 2.07
N VAL A 43 1.13 -3.04 2.82
CA VAL A 43 2.24 -2.21 2.32
C VAL A 43 3.51 -2.68 3.00
N SER A 44 4.57 -2.93 2.21
CA SER A 44 5.94 -3.01 2.72
C SER A 44 6.57 -1.62 2.69
N TYR A 45 7.29 -1.26 3.74
CA TYR A 45 8.01 0.00 3.87
C TYR A 45 9.26 -0.17 4.72
N MET A 46 10.22 0.73 4.56
CA MET A 46 11.39 0.79 5.45
C MET A 46 11.22 1.90 6.49
N SER A 47 11.65 1.65 7.72
CA SER A 47 11.65 2.63 8.81
C SER A 47 12.88 2.42 9.70
N ASP A 48 13.36 3.50 10.33
CA ASP A 48 14.47 3.51 11.27
C ASP A 48 14.00 3.52 12.74
N ARG A 49 12.72 3.20 13.01
CA ARG A 49 12.10 3.21 14.34
C ARG A 49 12.93 2.55 15.44
N SER A 50 13.70 1.51 15.09
CA SER A 50 14.52 0.71 16.02
C SER A 50 15.99 1.17 16.07
N GLY A 51 16.32 2.34 15.52
CA GLY A 51 17.70 2.85 15.39
C GLY A 51 18.49 2.20 14.24
N LYS A 52 17.86 1.32 13.47
CA LYS A 52 18.38 0.69 12.26
C LYS A 52 17.29 0.67 11.20
N MET A 53 17.66 0.92 9.95
CA MET A 53 16.75 0.77 8.81
C MET A 53 16.35 -0.69 8.66
N GLU A 54 15.07 -0.96 8.83
CA GLU A 54 14.48 -2.29 8.75
C GLU A 54 13.25 -2.27 7.84
N GLU A 55 12.97 -3.40 7.20
CA GLU A 55 11.76 -3.60 6.42
C GLU A 55 10.60 -3.99 7.35
N TYR A 56 9.44 -3.37 7.14
CA TYR A 56 8.21 -3.63 7.87
C TYR A 56 7.07 -3.86 6.89
N MET A 57 6.19 -4.80 7.23
CA MET A 57 4.94 -5.00 6.50
C MET A 57 3.76 -4.59 7.38
N HIS A 58 2.86 -3.78 6.84
CA HIS A 58 1.60 -3.43 7.50
C HIS A 58 0.44 -4.01 6.68
N PHE A 59 -0.42 -4.80 7.33
CA PHE A 59 -1.61 -5.38 6.72
C PHE A 59 -2.88 -4.66 7.15
N PHE A 60 -3.75 -4.42 6.18
CA PHE A 60 -5.05 -3.77 6.36
C PHE A 60 -6.17 -4.80 6.38
N GLY A 61 -7.25 -4.50 7.11
CA GLY A 61 -8.47 -5.32 7.12
C GLY A 61 -8.38 -6.56 8.01
N VAL A 62 -7.20 -6.94 8.50
CA VAL A 62 -6.98 -8.09 9.39
C VAL A 62 -5.92 -7.76 10.44
N ASN A 63 -6.05 -8.34 11.63
CA ASN A 63 -4.99 -8.40 12.62
C ASN A 63 -4.23 -9.71 12.41
N GLU A 64 -2.92 -9.63 12.19
CA GLU A 64 -2.11 -10.80 11.86
C GLU A 64 -1.96 -11.78 13.02
N ASP A 65 -1.81 -11.26 14.25
CA ASP A 65 -1.63 -12.08 15.44
C ASP A 65 -2.85 -12.94 15.76
N THR A 66 -4.05 -12.46 15.41
CA THR A 66 -5.33 -13.08 15.79
C THR A 66 -6.17 -13.56 14.61
N GLY A 67 -5.79 -13.22 13.38
CA GLY A 67 -6.58 -13.47 12.16
C GLY A 67 -7.92 -12.73 12.10
N ARG A 68 -8.23 -11.85 13.06
CA ARG A 68 -9.52 -11.17 13.17
C ARG A 68 -9.60 -9.98 12.23
N LYS A 69 -10.79 -9.69 11.70
CA LYS A 69 -11.02 -8.52 10.84
C LYS A 69 -10.70 -7.24 11.60
N LYS A 70 -9.82 -6.40 11.04
CA LYS A 70 -9.42 -5.11 11.58
C LYS A 70 -9.85 -3.99 10.63
N GLY A 71 -10.99 -3.36 10.91
CA GLY A 71 -11.48 -2.23 10.14
C GLY A 71 -11.79 -2.54 8.66
N LYS A 72 -11.91 -1.48 7.87
CA LYS A 72 -12.08 -1.54 6.41
C LYS A 72 -10.70 -1.45 5.74
N LYS A 73 -10.52 -2.15 4.63
CA LYS A 73 -9.32 -1.98 3.79
C LYS A 73 -9.39 -0.62 3.09
N PRO A 74 -8.29 0.14 3.04
CA PRO A 74 -8.26 1.36 2.25
C PRO A 74 -8.32 1.04 0.76
N ILE A 75 -8.78 2.02 -0.01
CA ILE A 75 -8.83 1.95 -1.46
C ILE A 75 -7.43 2.28 -2.00
N LEU A 76 -6.93 1.43 -2.91
CA LEU A 76 -5.82 1.78 -3.79
C LEU A 76 -6.39 2.39 -5.06
N ALA A 77 -5.94 3.60 -5.38
CA ALA A 77 -6.35 4.32 -6.57
C ALA A 77 -5.13 4.93 -7.27
N THR A 78 -5.30 5.37 -8.51
CA THR A 78 -4.27 6.05 -9.29
C THR A 78 -4.82 7.32 -9.94
N ASP A 79 -3.92 8.22 -10.34
CA ASP A 79 -4.29 9.35 -11.19
C ASP A 79 -4.64 8.88 -12.62
N GLU A 80 -5.12 9.80 -13.45
CA GLU A 80 -5.47 9.48 -14.84
C GLU A 80 -4.27 9.01 -15.69
N THR A 81 -3.03 9.30 -15.27
CA THR A 81 -1.82 8.90 -15.98
C THR A 81 -1.28 7.54 -15.54
N GLY A 82 -1.76 6.99 -14.42
CA GLY A 82 -1.25 5.73 -13.85
C GLY A 82 0.10 5.87 -13.15
N LYS A 83 0.65 7.08 -13.01
CA LYS A 83 2.01 7.33 -12.50
C LYS A 83 2.05 7.55 -10.99
N LEU A 84 0.94 7.99 -10.41
CA LEU A 84 0.83 8.25 -8.99
C LEU A 84 -0.19 7.30 -8.37
N LEU A 85 0.20 6.64 -7.30
CA LEU A 85 -0.69 5.82 -6.48
C LEU A 85 -1.15 6.60 -5.26
N PHE A 86 -2.42 6.40 -4.92
CA PHE A 86 -3.10 7.03 -3.80
C PHE A 86 -3.71 5.94 -2.93
N ILE A 87 -3.52 6.08 -1.63
CA ILE A 87 -4.21 5.27 -0.63
C ILE A 87 -5.32 6.14 -0.02
N VAL A 88 -6.56 5.73 -0.19
CA VAL A 88 -7.77 6.52 0.13
C VAL A 88 -8.60 5.81 1.18
N ASP A 89 -9.27 6.57 2.04
CA ASP A 89 -10.26 6.05 3.01
C ASP A 89 -9.67 5.08 4.06
N GLY A 90 -8.46 5.38 4.55
CA GLY A 90 -7.80 4.59 5.58
C GLY A 90 -7.84 5.27 6.95
N THR A 91 -8.20 4.53 8.00
CA THR A 91 -8.07 4.97 9.40
C THR A 91 -6.65 4.72 9.91
N PHE A 92 -5.65 5.24 9.22
CA PHE A 92 -4.25 5.11 9.60
C PHE A 92 -3.51 6.43 9.41
N LYS A 93 -2.40 6.59 10.13
CA LYS A 93 -1.48 7.71 10.00
C LYS A 93 -0.10 7.16 9.64
N VAL A 94 0.53 7.80 8.67
CA VAL A 94 1.95 7.60 8.40
C VAL A 94 2.72 8.49 9.36
N THR A 95 3.66 7.90 10.08
CA THR A 95 4.54 8.59 11.04
C THR A 95 5.98 8.18 10.76
N ASP A 96 6.94 8.88 11.35
CA ASP A 96 8.37 8.53 11.25
C ASP A 96 8.64 7.10 11.77
N ARG A 97 7.79 6.61 12.67
CA ARG A 97 7.84 5.26 13.23
C ARG A 97 7.10 4.20 12.40
N GLY A 98 6.58 4.58 11.25
CA GLY A 98 5.80 3.72 10.37
C GLY A 98 4.30 4.04 10.35
N ILE A 99 3.52 3.07 9.90
CA ILE A 99 2.06 3.20 9.71
C ILE A 99 1.35 2.76 11.01
N VAL A 100 0.58 3.66 11.61
CA VAL A 100 -0.17 3.44 12.87
C VAL A 100 -1.67 3.63 12.68
N GLY A 101 -2.46 2.75 13.31
CA GLY A 101 -3.92 2.66 13.15
C GLY A 101 -4.36 1.20 13.10
#